data_AF-A0A3M1YSU3-F1
#
_entry.id   AF-A0A3M1YSU3-F1
#
_cell.length_a   1.000
_cell.length_b   1.000
_cell.length_c   1.000
_cell.angle_alpha   90.00
_cell.angle_beta   90.00
_cell.angle_gamma   90.00
#
_symmetry.space_group_name_H-M   'P 1'
#
loop_
_entity.id
_entity.type
_entity.pdbx_description
1 polymer ?
#
loop_
_entity_poly.entity_id
_entity_poly.type
_entity_poly.pdbx_seq_one_letter_code
_entity_poly.pdbx_strand_id
1 'polypeptide(L)'
;FSWVQGLLFWPAIPLLLVGFLGNFLPLFAADRLTRKFIKDITFRASTALAAGLVFYVLYFLAILVAGLVKGGIWGGVLAAMLPLAGWGALRLWEWMTRWLVAFRIKTMPREVRADLDARYEKADQLIRALINESPIPADTPFYSPKKDLKT
;
A
#
# COMPACT_ATOMS: atom_id res chain seq x y z
N PHE A 1 -17.22 -9.03 -12.27
CA PHE A 1 -16.56 -7.82 -12.81
C PHE A 1 -17.49 -7.25 -13.85
N SER A 2 -18.04 -6.05 -13.63
CA SER A 2 -18.97 -5.44 -14.61
C SER A 2 -18.17 -4.64 -15.64
N TRP A 3 -18.66 -4.57 -16.88
CA TRP A 3 -18.03 -3.79 -17.96
C TRP A 3 -17.85 -2.30 -17.61
N VAL A 4 -18.72 -1.78 -16.74
CA VAL A 4 -18.66 -0.41 -16.20
C VAL A 4 -17.35 -0.15 -15.43
N GLN A 5 -16.84 -1.14 -14.67
CA GLN A 5 -15.59 -1.00 -13.92
C GLN A 5 -14.36 -0.94 -14.84
N GLY A 6 -14.42 -1.58 -16.01
CA GLY A 6 -13.35 -1.51 -17.02
C GLY A 6 -13.26 -0.14 -17.68
N LEU A 7 -14.40 0.52 -17.94
CA LEU A 7 -14.44 1.82 -18.59
C LEU A 7 -13.88 2.95 -17.71
N LEU A 8 -14.14 2.89 -16.40
CA LEU A 8 -13.61 3.83 -15.40
C LEU A 8 -12.09 3.72 -15.19
N PHE A 9 -11.46 2.63 -15.63
CA PHE A 9 -10.04 2.38 -15.42
C PHE A 9 -9.14 3.25 -16.29
N TRP A 10 -9.51 3.44 -17.57
CA TRP A 10 -8.67 4.15 -18.53
C TRP A 10 -8.36 5.62 -18.15
N PRO A 11 -9.35 6.46 -17.78
CA PRO A 11 -9.07 7.82 -17.34
C PRO A 11 -8.39 7.88 -15.96
N ALA A 12 -8.42 6.80 -15.17
CA ALA A 12 -7.74 6.75 -13.89
C ALA A 12 -6.22 6.55 -14.04
N ILE A 13 -5.72 6.06 -15.18
CA ILE A 13 -4.29 5.77 -15.38
C ILE A 13 -3.42 7.04 -15.29
N PRO A 14 -3.72 8.16 -15.98
CA PRO A 14 -2.91 9.37 -15.86
C PRO A 14 -2.91 9.93 -14.44
N LEU A 15 -4.07 9.90 -13.77
CA LEU A 15 -4.19 10.31 -12.37
C LEU A 15 -3.36 9.42 -11.45
N LEU A 16 -3.35 8.12 -11.71
CA LEU A 16 -2.56 7.14 -10.99
C LEU A 16 -1.07 7.37 -11.23
N LEU A 17 -0.64 7.67 -12.46
CA LEU A 17 0.76 7.98 -12.75
C LEU A 17 1.22 9.26 -12.06
N VAL A 18 0.43 10.34 -12.14
CA VAL A 18 0.77 11.62 -11.52
C VAL A 18 0.76 11.51 -10.00
N GLY A 19 -0.29 10.89 -9.43
CA GLY A 19 -0.38 10.64 -8.00
C GLY A 19 0.73 9.71 -7.50
N PHE A 20 1.03 8.63 -8.23
CA PHE A 20 2.08 7.69 -7.86
C PHE A 20 3.45 8.34 -7.93
N LEU A 21 3.81 8.98 -9.05
CA LEU A 21 5.11 9.65 -9.19
C LEU A 21 5.27 10.78 -8.18
N GLY A 22 4.22 11.58 -7.97
CA GLY A 22 4.22 12.68 -7.02
C GLY A 22 4.46 12.22 -5.58
N ASN A 23 3.89 11.09 -5.18
CA ASN A 23 3.96 10.64 -3.78
C ASN A 23 5.05 9.61 -3.51
N PHE A 24 5.46 8.85 -4.53
CA PHE A 24 6.51 7.84 -4.41
C PHE A 24 7.90 8.47 -4.37
N LEU A 25 8.10 9.60 -5.06
CA LEU A 25 9.40 10.27 -5.12
C LEU A 25 9.96 10.66 -3.75
N PRO A 26 9.22 11.34 -2.83
CA PRO A 26 9.75 11.68 -1.51
C PRO A 26 10.03 10.44 -0.65
N LEU A 27 9.20 9.40 -0.75
CA LEU A 27 9.41 8.14 -0.02
C LEU A 27 10.64 7.39 -0.51
N PHE A 28 10.83 7.31 -1.83
CA PHE A 28 11.99 6.66 -2.43
C PHE A 28 13.29 7.44 -2.11
N ALA A 29 13.23 8.77 -2.15
CA ALA A 29 14.35 9.61 -1.74
C ALA A 29 14.71 9.38 -0.26
N ALA A 30 13.72 9.31 0.63
CA ALA A 30 13.92 9.03 2.04
C ALA A 30 14.51 7.64 2.29
N ASP A 31 13.98 6.58 1.66
CA ASP A 31 14.52 5.22 1.80
C ASP A 31 15.98 5.12 1.28
N ARG A 32 16.27 5.76 0.14
CA ARG A 32 17.64 5.79 -0.38
C ARG A 32 18.60 6.54 0.55
N LEU A 33 18.13 7.63 1.16
CA LEU A 33 18.91 8.40 2.12
C LEU A 33 19.14 7.59 3.41
N THR A 34 18.09 7.00 3.99
CA THR A 34 18.23 6.23 5.22
C THR A 34 19.08 4.98 5.04
N ARG A 35 19.00 4.28 3.91
CA ARG A 35 19.94 3.18 3.59
C ARG A 35 21.39 3.62 3.51
N LYS A 36 21.64 4.85 3.04
CA LYS A 36 23.00 5.41 2.92
C LYS A 36 23.57 5.82 4.27
N PHE A 37 22.76 6.40 5.16
CA PHE A 37 23.22 6.97 6.43
C PHE A 37 23.05 6.03 7.64
N ILE A 38 22.03 5.18 7.65
CA ILE A 38 21.70 4.27 8.76
C ILE A 38 22.14 2.84 8.41
N LYS A 39 23.21 2.38 9.06
CA LYS A 39 23.74 1.01 8.88
C LYS A 39 22.99 -0.03 9.73
N ASP A 40 22.47 0.37 10.88
CA ASP A 40 21.70 -0.52 11.76
C ASP A 40 20.34 -0.86 11.15
N ILE A 41 20.08 -2.14 10.96
CA ILE A 41 18.84 -2.65 10.36
C ILE A 41 17.62 -2.39 11.26
N THR A 42 17.81 -2.37 12.58
CA THR A 42 16.75 -2.22 13.59
C THR A 42 16.15 -0.82 13.54
N PHE A 43 16.99 0.19 13.35
CA PHE A 43 16.57 1.60 13.26
C PHE A 43 16.21 2.04 11.85
N ARG A 44 16.57 1.26 10.83
CA ARG A 44 16.35 1.64 9.43
C ARG A 44 14.88 1.87 9.11
N ALA A 45 13.99 0.97 9.55
CA ALA A 45 12.57 1.07 9.23
C ALA A 45 11.90 2.29 9.87
N SER A 46 12.12 2.50 11.17
CA SER A 46 11.56 3.64 11.90
C SER A 46 12.12 4.97 11.39
N THR A 47 13.42 5.03 11.10
CA THR A 47 14.07 6.22 10.56
C THR A 47 13.63 6.49 9.12
N ALA A 48 13.45 5.46 8.28
CA ALA A 48 12.92 5.60 6.93
C ALA A 48 11.50 6.16 6.93
N LEU A 49 10.66 5.71 7.86
CA LEU A 49 9.31 6.23 8.03
C LEU A 49 9.32 7.70 8.47
N ALA A 50 10.10 8.04 9.49
CA ALA A 50 10.22 9.41 9.99
C ALA A 50 10.78 10.36 8.91
N ALA A 51 11.86 9.96 8.25
CA ALA A 51 12.43 10.71 7.13
C ALA A 51 11.42 10.83 5.98
N GLY A 52 10.74 9.75 5.62
CA GLY A 52 9.70 9.73 4.60
C GLY A 52 8.62 10.76 4.86
N LEU A 53 8.12 10.83 6.09
CA LEU A 53 7.11 11.82 6.49
C LEU A 53 7.64 13.27 6.35
N VAL A 54 8.85 13.54 6.82
CA VAL A 54 9.47 14.87 6.72
C VAL A 54 9.68 15.27 5.26
N PHE A 55 10.28 14.39 4.45
CA PHE A 55 10.48 14.62 3.02
C PHE A 55 9.17 14.84 2.28
N TYR A 56 8.13 14.09 2.64
CA TYR A 56 6.81 14.24 2.05
C TYR A 56 6.20 15.62 2.33
N VAL A 57 6.25 16.09 3.58
CA VAL A 57 5.75 17.42 3.96
C VAL A 57 6.54 18.52 3.23
N LEU A 58 7.87 18.44 3.22
CA LEU A 58 8.72 19.44 2.57
C LEU A 58 8.50 19.47 1.05
N TYR A 59 8.44 18.29 0.42
CA TYR A 59 8.17 18.16 -1.00
C TYR A 59 6.81 18.76 -1.37
N PHE A 60 5.77 18.48 -0.59
CA PHE A 60 4.44 19.00 -0.84
C PHE A 60 4.37 20.52 -0.69
N LEU A 61 5.00 21.05 0.36
CA LEU A 61 5.09 22.50 0.56
C LEU A 61 5.82 23.17 -0.61
N ALA A 62 6.92 22.58 -1.10
CA ALA A 62 7.65 23.09 -2.25
C ALA A 62 6.80 23.11 -3.53
N ILE A 63 6.03 22.06 -3.79
CA ILE A 63 5.09 22.01 -4.93
C ILE A 63 3.99 23.05 -4.78
N LEU A 64 3.42 23.20 -3.59
CA LEU A 64 2.38 24.19 -3.33
C LEU A 64 2.87 25.61 -3.60
N VAL A 65 4.04 25.96 -3.07
CA VAL A 65 4.67 27.28 -3.31
C VAL A 65 4.98 27.45 -4.79
N ALA A 66 5.56 26.45 -5.47
CA ALA A 66 5.84 26.52 -6.89
C ALA A 66 4.56 26.69 -7.74
N GLY A 67 3.48 26.00 -7.37
CA GLY A 67 2.17 26.11 -7.99
C GLY A 67 1.56 27.50 -7.81
N LEU A 68 1.64 28.06 -6.59
CA LEU A 68 1.17 29.42 -6.30
C LEU A 68 1.95 30.48 -7.07
N VAL A 69 3.29 30.34 -7.16
CA VAL A 69 4.14 31.32 -7.85
C VAL A 69 3.95 31.26 -9.37
N LYS A 70 3.87 30.06 -9.97
CA LYS A 70 3.79 29.93 -11.44
C LYS A 70 2.37 30.01 -11.99
N GLY A 71 1.39 29.50 -11.25
CA GLY A 71 0.00 29.38 -11.70
C GLY A 71 -1.00 30.18 -10.87
N GLY A 72 -0.55 31.02 -9.94
CA GLY A 72 -1.40 31.78 -9.04
C GLY A 72 -2.29 30.86 -8.20
N ILE A 73 -3.52 31.31 -7.94
CA ILE A 73 -4.50 30.55 -7.14
C ILE A 73 -4.80 29.19 -7.77
N TRP A 74 -4.97 29.12 -9.10
CA TRP A 74 -5.29 27.87 -9.79
C TRP A 74 -4.15 26.86 -9.74
N GLY A 75 -2.89 27.32 -9.87
CA GLY A 75 -1.72 26.47 -9.67
C GLY A 75 -1.61 25.96 -8.22
N GLY A 76 -1.96 26.81 -7.25
CA GLY A 76 -2.06 26.42 -5.84
C GLY A 76 -3.15 25.37 -5.59
N VAL A 77 -4.33 25.51 -6.19
CA VAL A 77 -5.42 24.53 -6.09
C VAL A 77 -5.01 23.19 -6.71
N LEU A 78 -4.40 23.20 -7.91
CA LEU A 78 -3.92 21.98 -8.55
C LEU A 78 -2.83 21.28 -7.71
N ALA A 79 -1.90 22.05 -7.14
CA ALA A 79 -0.91 21.54 -6.19
C ALA A 79 -1.57 20.98 -4.93
N ALA A 80 -2.59 21.65 -4.39
CA ALA A 80 -3.35 21.19 -3.23
C ALA A 80 -4.11 19.87 -3.50
N MET A 81 -4.46 19.57 -4.75
CA MET A 81 -5.10 18.31 -5.13
C MET A 81 -4.14 17.12 -5.23
N LEU A 82 -2.82 17.33 -5.26
CA LEU A 82 -1.84 16.24 -5.39
C LEU A 82 -1.90 15.17 -4.27
N PRO A 83 -2.12 15.50 -2.98
CA PRO A 83 -2.23 14.51 -1.91
C PRO A 83 -3.52 13.70 -2.04
N LEU A 84 -4.61 14.34 -2.47
CA LEU A 84 -5.87 13.67 -2.73
C LEU A 84 -5.73 12.70 -3.91
N ALA A 85 -5.06 13.13 -4.98
CA ALA A 85 -4.71 12.26 -6.11
C ALA A 85 -3.80 11.11 -5.67
N GLY A 86 -2.85 11.37 -4.77
CA GLY A 86 -2.00 10.36 -4.15
C GLY A 86 -2.75 9.30 -3.37
N TRP A 87 -3.63 9.74 -2.48
CA TRP A 87 -4.50 8.86 -1.72
C TRP A 87 -5.40 8.02 -2.63
N GLY A 88 -5.99 8.63 -3.65
CA GLY A 88 -6.75 7.92 -4.68
C GLY A 88 -5.93 6.89 -5.43
N ALA A 89 -4.69 7.24 -5.83
CA ALA A 89 -3.77 6.33 -6.51
C ALA A 89 -3.38 5.13 -5.63
N LEU A 90 -3.12 5.35 -4.34
CA LEU A 90 -2.84 4.25 -3.39
C LEU A 90 -4.04 3.30 -3.26
N ARG A 91 -5.25 3.85 -3.16
CA ARG A 91 -6.46 3.04 -3.06
C ARG A 91 -6.72 2.21 -4.32
N LEU A 92 -6.51 2.81 -5.50
CA LEU A 92 -6.57 2.14 -6.78
C LEU A 92 -5.50 1.05 -6.90
N TRP A 93 -4.29 1.30 -6.42
CA TRP A 93 -3.20 0.33 -6.41
C TRP A 93 -3.53 -0.89 -5.54
N GLU A 94 -4.04 -0.70 -4.33
CA GLU A 94 -4.49 -1.80 -3.47
C GLU A 94 -5.53 -2.68 -4.17
N TRP A 95 -6.53 -2.03 -4.79
CA TRP A 95 -7.57 -2.71 -5.53
C TRP A 95 -7.01 -3.49 -6.73
N MET A 96 -6.14 -2.86 -7.52
CA MET A 96 -5.50 -3.47 -8.68
C MET A 96 -4.63 -4.66 -8.28
N THR A 97 -3.87 -4.55 -7.18
CA THR A 97 -3.01 -5.64 -6.70
C THR A 97 -3.83 -6.85 -6.29
N ARG A 98 -4.93 -6.66 -5.55
CA ARG A 98 -5.88 -7.74 -5.20
C ARG A 98 -6.47 -8.39 -6.45
N TRP A 99 -6.84 -7.57 -7.43
CA TRP A 99 -7.37 -8.05 -8.69
C TRP A 99 -6.36 -8.88 -9.48
N LEU A 100 -5.12 -8.40 -9.59
CA LEU A 100 -4.02 -9.12 -10.24
C LEU A 100 -3.72 -10.46 -9.55
N VAL A 101 -3.72 -10.49 -8.22
CA VAL A 101 -3.56 -11.72 -7.44
C VAL A 101 -4.72 -12.69 -7.71
N ALA A 102 -5.97 -12.22 -7.67
CA ALA A 102 -7.13 -13.05 -7.98
C ALA A 102 -7.09 -13.59 -9.41
N PHE A 103 -6.67 -12.77 -10.37
CA PHE A 103 -6.49 -13.17 -11.76
C PHE A 103 -5.36 -14.20 -11.93
N ARG A 104 -4.23 -13.99 -11.26
CA ARG A 104 -3.11 -14.94 -11.24
C ARG A 104 -3.55 -16.27 -10.65
N ILE A 105 -4.28 -16.27 -9.54
CA ILE A 105 -4.83 -17.50 -8.94
C ILE A 105 -5.81 -18.16 -9.91
N LYS A 106 -6.69 -17.39 -10.58
CA LYS A 106 -7.63 -17.90 -11.61
C LYS A 106 -6.94 -18.60 -12.78
N THR A 107 -5.76 -18.13 -13.14
CA THR A 107 -4.99 -18.66 -14.27
C THR A 107 -3.99 -19.76 -13.87
N MET A 108 -3.84 -20.07 -12.58
CA MET A 108 -2.96 -21.16 -12.14
C MET A 108 -3.50 -22.55 -12.54
N PRO A 109 -2.61 -23.49 -12.91
CA PRO A 109 -2.96 -24.91 -13.07
C PRO A 109 -3.57 -25.49 -11.80
N ARG A 110 -4.49 -26.45 -11.96
CA ARG A 110 -5.19 -27.09 -10.82
C ARG A 110 -4.23 -27.74 -9.82
N GLU A 111 -3.14 -28.33 -10.29
CA GLU A 111 -2.11 -28.97 -9.45
C GLU A 111 -1.43 -27.97 -8.51
N VAL A 112 -1.06 -26.79 -9.03
CA VAL A 112 -0.41 -25.72 -8.25
C VAL A 112 -1.37 -25.14 -7.20
N ARG A 113 -2.67 -25.05 -7.53
CA ARG A 113 -3.69 -24.67 -6.55
C ARG A 113 -3.82 -25.69 -5.43
N ALA A 114 -3.88 -26.97 -5.76
CA ALA A 114 -3.98 -28.03 -4.76
C ALA A 114 -2.79 -28.03 -3.79
N ASP A 115 -1.56 -27.82 -4.29
CA ASP A 115 -0.37 -27.67 -3.44
C ASP A 115 -0.44 -26.42 -2.54
N LEU A 116 -0.88 -25.28 -3.09
CA LEU A 116 -1.08 -24.05 -2.30
C LEU A 116 -2.13 -24.23 -1.19
N ASP A 117 -3.28 -24.83 -1.51
CA ASP A 117 -4.36 -25.08 -0.57
C ASP A 117 -3.89 -26.03 0.55
N ALA A 118 -3.17 -27.10 0.23
CA ALA A 118 -2.58 -28.01 1.21
C ALA A 118 -1.56 -27.30 2.14
N ARG A 119 -0.74 -26.39 1.60
CA ARG A 119 0.18 -25.57 2.42
C ARG A 119 -0.57 -24.62 3.36
N TYR A 120 -1.66 -24.01 2.90
CA TYR A 120 -2.50 -23.14 3.73
C TYR A 120 -3.19 -23.92 4.85
N GLU A 121 -3.74 -25.11 4.57
CA GLU A 121 -4.34 -25.97 5.59
C GLU A 121 -3.31 -26.40 6.65
N LYS A 122 -2.11 -26.81 6.23
CA LYS A 122 -1.04 -27.16 7.17
C LYS A 122 -0.61 -25.98 8.04
N ALA A 123 -0.52 -24.77 7.46
CA ALA A 123 -0.21 -23.56 8.23
C ALA A 123 -1.32 -23.22 9.23
N ASP A 124 -2.59 -23.36 8.86
CA ASP A 124 -3.74 -23.12 9.76
C ASP A 124 -3.76 -24.12 10.92
N GLN A 125 -3.48 -25.40 10.64
CA GLN A 125 -3.36 -26.43 11.67
C GLN A 125 -2.24 -26.12 12.67
N LEU A 126 -1.06 -25.68 12.19
CA LEU A 126 0.05 -25.29 13.07
C LEU A 126 -0.30 -24.08 13.92
N ILE A 127 -0.94 -23.06 13.35
CA ILE A 127 -1.39 -21.88 14.10
C ILE A 127 -2.39 -22.29 15.19
N ARG A 128 -3.36 -23.16 14.87
CA ARG A 128 -4.33 -23.68 15.87
C ARG A 128 -3.66 -24.51 16.95
N ALA A 129 -2.71 -25.38 16.60
CA ALA A 129 -1.94 -26.17 17.57
C ALA A 129 -1.16 -25.26 18.51
N LEU A 130 -0.46 -24.25 18.00
CA LEU A 130 0.27 -23.27 18.80
C LEU A 130 -0.65 -22.47 19.73
N ILE A 131 -1.83 -22.06 19.27
CA ILE A 131 -2.83 -21.36 20.10
C ILE A 131 -3.35 -22.26 21.22
N ASN A 132 -3.53 -23.56 20.97
CA ASN A 132 -4.02 -24.51 21.96
C ASN A 132 -2.95 -24.95 22.96
N GLU A 133 -1.69 -25.10 22.53
CA GLU A 133 -0.55 -25.50 23.37
C GLU A 133 -0.01 -24.33 24.22
N SER A 134 -0.16 -23.10 23.74
CA SER A 134 0.14 -21.89 24.50
C SER A 134 -1.10 -21.00 24.47
N PRO A 135 -1.99 -21.09 25.49
CA PRO A 135 -3.15 -20.22 25.55
C PRO A 135 -2.65 -18.79 25.56
N ILE A 136 -2.79 -18.13 24.41
CA ILE A 136 -2.39 -16.75 24.24
C ILE A 136 -3.25 -15.98 25.25
N PRO A 137 -2.64 -15.27 26.22
CA PRO A 137 -3.43 -14.61 27.24
C PRO A 137 -4.38 -13.63 26.55
N ALA A 138 -5.61 -13.59 27.05
CA ALA A 138 -6.76 -12.93 26.41
C ALA A 138 -6.59 -11.42 26.22
N ASP A 139 -5.49 -10.86 26.72
CA ASP A 139 -5.07 -9.47 26.64
C ASP A 139 -4.08 -9.18 25.50
N THR A 140 -3.69 -10.18 24.69
CA THR A 140 -2.79 -9.93 23.55
C THR A 140 -3.47 -9.11 22.44
N PRO A 141 -2.93 -7.92 22.10
CA PRO A 141 -3.63 -6.95 21.24
C PRO A 141 -3.66 -7.30 19.74
N PHE A 142 -3.17 -8.48 19.33
CA PHE A 142 -2.94 -8.82 17.92
C PHE A 142 -3.85 -9.93 17.36
N TYR A 143 -4.65 -10.60 18.19
CA TYR A 143 -5.56 -11.66 17.72
C TYR A 143 -7.00 -11.15 17.66
N SER A 144 -7.39 -10.60 16.50
CA SER A 144 -8.81 -10.46 16.17
C SER A 144 -9.22 -11.71 15.39
N PRO A 145 -9.90 -12.69 16.02
CA PRO A 145 -10.38 -13.85 15.28
C PRO A 145 -11.25 -13.34 14.13
N LYS A 146 -10.96 -13.78 12.90
CA LYS A 146 -11.83 -13.53 11.75
C LYS A 146 -13.21 -14.02 12.15
N LYS A 147 -14.11 -13.08 12.49
CA LYS A 147 -15.54 -13.40 12.62
C LYS A 147 -15.94 -13.95 11.27
N ASP A 148 -16.35 -15.22 11.27
CA ASP A 148 -16.84 -15.92 10.11
C ASP A 148 -17.81 -15.02 9.35
N LEU A 149 -17.35 -14.51 8.21
CA LEU A 149 -18.17 -13.83 7.24
C LEU A 149 -19.04 -14.91 6.61
N LYS A 150 -20.16 -15.20 7.25
CA LYS A 150 -21.29 -15.90 6.65
C LYS A 150 -21.84 -14.98 5.56
N THR A 151 -21.38 -15.19 4.33
CA THR A 151 -22.10 -14.79 3.11
C THR A 151 -22.91 -15.97 2.62
#